data_AF-A0A4R2Q1P1-F1
#
_entry.id   AF-A0A4R2Q1P1-F1
#
_cell.length_a   1.000
_cell.length_b   1.000
_cell.length_c   1.000
_cell.angle_alpha   90.00
_cell.angle_beta   90.00
_cell.angle_gamma   90.00
#
_symmetry.space_group_name_H-M   'P 1'
#
loop_
_entity.id
_entity.type
_entity.pdbx_description
1 polymer ?
#
loop_
_entity_poly.entity_id
_entity_poly.type
_entity_poly.pdbx_seq_one_letter_code
_entity_poly.pdbx_strand_id
1 'polypeptide(L)'
;MPTEPQDAPAASPLDAVLRAQAEGFGLMAWVGAAMLDHAARTASEMAAFARDEARRDVEALGRLARARNPEQLADLPASYLGAKIAACTDEAGRLARMTAETCEVTRRRMAGER
;
A
#
# COMPACT_ATOMS: atom_id res chain seq x y z
N MET A 1 5.23 51.14 42.68
CA MET A 1 5.44 51.05 41.23
C MET A 1 4.85 49.73 40.76
N PRO A 2 3.63 49.71 40.20
CA PRO A 2 3.11 48.53 39.53
C PRO A 2 3.90 48.33 38.23
N THR A 3 4.59 47.20 38.11
CA THR A 3 5.18 46.72 36.86
C THR A 3 4.05 46.25 35.96
N GLU A 4 3.85 46.94 34.83
CA GLU A 4 2.96 46.51 33.77
C GLU A 4 3.32 45.09 33.29
N PRO A 5 2.34 44.25 32.96
CA PRO A 5 2.60 42.97 32.33
C PRO A 5 3.22 43.23 30.96
N GLN A 6 4.42 42.70 30.72
CA GLN A 6 5.03 42.67 29.40
C GLN A 6 4.09 41.90 28.46
N ASP A 7 3.43 42.62 27.57
CA ASP A 7 2.73 42.05 26.43
C ASP A 7 3.71 41.14 25.68
N ALA A 8 3.40 39.85 25.65
CA ALA A 8 4.11 38.91 24.80
C ALA A 8 4.05 39.45 23.36
N PRO A 9 5.19 39.51 22.63
CA PRO A 9 5.17 40.06 21.28
C PRO A 9 4.22 39.22 20.43
N ALA A 10 3.16 39.85 19.94
CA ALA A 10 2.26 39.25 18.97
C ALA A 10 3.12 38.75 17.80
N ALA A 11 3.07 37.44 17.51
CA ALA A 11 3.83 36.83 16.44
C ALA A 11 3.61 37.64 15.15
N SER A 12 4.70 38.07 14.50
CA SER A 12 4.57 38.92 13.33
C SER A 12 3.86 38.15 12.21
N PRO A 13 3.09 38.81 11.34
CA PRO A 13 2.50 38.16 10.17
C PRO A 13 3.52 37.39 9.32
N LEU A 14 4.79 37.84 9.31
CA LEU A 14 5.90 37.14 8.67
C LEU A 14 6.21 35.79 9.34
N ASP A 15 6.23 35.74 10.68
CA ASP A 15 6.47 34.49 11.42
C ASP A 15 5.35 33.48 11.18
N ALA A 16 4.10 33.95 11.05
CA ALA A 16 2.98 33.09 10.70
C ALA A 16 3.12 32.49 9.29
N VAL A 17 3.56 33.30 8.31
CA VAL A 17 3.81 32.83 6.94
C VAL A 17 4.97 31.82 6.90
N LEU A 18 6.07 32.09 7.61
CA LEU A 18 7.22 31.19 7.66
C LEU A 18 6.87 29.85 8.32
N ARG A 19 6.05 29.85 9.38
CA ARG A 19 5.54 28.62 10.01
C ARG A 19 4.65 27.83 9.05
N ALA A 20 3.72 28.50 8.37
CA ALA A 20 2.85 27.85 7.38
C ALA A 20 3.66 27.23 6.22
N GLN A 21 4.73 27.89 5.76
CA GLN A 21 5.65 27.32 4.76
C GLN A 21 6.39 26.09 5.29
N ALA A 22 6.93 26.15 6.52
CA ALA A 22 7.63 25.02 7.11
C ALA A 22 6.70 23.80 7.29
N GLU A 23 5.46 24.02 7.74
CA GLU A 23 4.42 22.98 7.83
C GLU A 23 4.08 22.40 6.45
N GLY A 24 3.94 23.26 5.43
CA GLY A 24 3.72 22.83 4.05
C GLY A 24 4.83 21.93 3.50
N PHE A 25 6.10 22.31 3.70
CA PHE A 25 7.23 21.46 3.30
C PHE A 25 7.27 20.14 4.08
N GLY A 26 6.95 20.18 5.38
CA GLY A 26 6.84 18.97 6.21
C GLY A 26 5.77 18.00 5.70
N LEU A 27 4.60 18.51 5.30
CA LEU A 27 3.54 17.70 4.70
C LEU A 27 3.97 17.08 3.38
N MET A 28 4.61 17.84 2.48
CA MET A 28 5.11 17.32 1.21
C MET A 28 6.15 16.22 1.38
N ALA A 29 7.11 16.42 2.30
CA ALA A 29 8.11 15.40 2.63
C ALA A 29 7.47 14.13 3.20
N TRP A 30 6.47 14.28 4.08
CA TRP A 30 5.73 13.15 4.64
C TRP A 30 4.94 12.39 3.58
N VAL A 31 4.22 13.08 2.68
CA VAL A 31 3.48 12.42 1.58
C VAL A 31 4.45 11.65 0.68
N GLY A 32 5.59 12.25 0.32
CA GLY A 32 6.61 11.57 -0.48
C GLY A 32 7.12 10.30 0.19
N ALA A 33 7.41 10.35 1.49
CA ALA A 33 7.83 9.17 2.25
C ALA A 33 6.73 8.11 2.32
N ALA A 34 5.47 8.51 2.55
CA ALA A 34 4.33 7.59 2.59
C ALA A 34 4.10 6.89 1.24
N MET A 35 4.23 7.61 0.12
CA MET A 35 4.13 7.03 -1.21
C MET A 35 5.28 6.06 -1.51
N LEU A 36 6.52 6.39 -1.10
CA LEU A 36 7.67 5.50 -1.28
C LEU A 36 7.51 4.20 -0.48
N ASP A 37 7.08 4.32 0.78
CA ASP A 37 6.81 3.18 1.64
C ASP A 37 5.67 2.31 1.09
N HIS A 38 4.60 2.93 0.59
CA HIS A 38 3.53 2.21 -0.10
C HIS A 38 4.05 1.46 -1.34
N ALA A 39 4.87 2.11 -2.18
CA ALA A 39 5.45 1.48 -3.36
C ALA A 39 6.35 0.28 -2.99
N ALA A 40 7.16 0.40 -1.94
CA ALA A 40 8.01 -0.69 -1.46
C ALA A 40 7.20 -1.90 -0.95
N ARG A 41 6.12 -1.64 -0.18
CA ARG A 41 5.21 -2.69 0.29
C ARG A 41 4.49 -3.37 -0.88
N THR A 42 3.94 -2.60 -1.80
CA THR A 42 3.28 -3.13 -3.00
C THR A 42 4.23 -3.98 -3.85
N ALA A 43 5.47 -3.53 -4.07
CA ALA A 43 6.46 -4.30 -4.81
C ALA A 43 6.81 -5.64 -4.12
N SER A 44 6.88 -5.63 -2.78
CA SER A 44 7.15 -6.83 -1.99
C SER A 44 6.00 -7.85 -2.08
N GLU A 45 4.75 -7.38 -1.98
CA GLU A 45 3.56 -8.23 -2.15
C GLU A 45 3.50 -8.81 -3.57
N MET A 46 3.74 -7.99 -4.61
CA MET A 46 3.78 -8.49 -5.99
C MET A 46 4.88 -9.55 -6.22
N ALA A 47 6.06 -9.37 -5.61
CA ALA A 47 7.13 -10.35 -5.69
C ALA A 47 6.75 -11.67 -4.99
N ALA A 48 6.09 -11.59 -3.82
CA ALA A 48 5.57 -12.75 -3.11
C ALA A 48 4.50 -13.48 -3.93
N PHE A 49 3.55 -12.73 -4.51
CA PHE A 49 2.52 -13.27 -5.39
C PHE A 49 3.13 -13.97 -6.61
N ALA A 50 4.10 -13.35 -7.29
CA ALA A 50 4.76 -13.95 -8.44
C ALA A 50 5.48 -15.26 -8.09
N ARG A 51 6.16 -15.31 -6.93
CA ARG A 51 6.79 -16.54 -6.42
C ARG A 51 5.76 -17.64 -6.16
N ASP A 52 4.66 -17.29 -5.48
CA ASP A 52 3.63 -18.25 -5.12
C ASP A 52 2.90 -18.77 -6.38
N GLU A 53 2.73 -17.91 -7.39
CA GLU A 53 2.16 -18.28 -8.68
C GLU A 53 3.07 -19.22 -9.46
N ALA A 54 4.37 -18.92 -9.53
CA ALA A 54 5.34 -19.82 -10.15
C ALA A 54 5.33 -21.21 -9.48
N ARG A 55 5.16 -21.26 -8.16
CA ARG A 55 5.03 -22.52 -7.43
C ARG A 55 3.76 -23.30 -7.83
N ARG A 56 2.60 -22.65 -7.92
CA ARG A 56 1.34 -23.29 -8.38
C ARG A 56 1.47 -23.85 -9.79
N ASP A 57 2.16 -23.13 -10.67
CA ASP A 57 2.39 -23.54 -12.05
C ASP A 57 3.29 -24.78 -12.11
N VAL A 58 4.37 -24.81 -11.33
CA VAL A 58 5.23 -26.00 -11.21
C VAL A 58 4.46 -27.19 -10.64
N GLU A 59 3.59 -26.99 -9.65
CA GLU A 59 2.74 -28.06 -9.10
C GLU A 59 1.72 -28.59 -10.13
N ALA A 60 1.14 -27.73 -10.97
CA ALA A 60 0.27 -28.12 -12.07
C ALA A 60 1.03 -28.90 -13.17
N LEU A 61 2.22 -28.43 -13.56
CA LEU A 61 3.10 -29.14 -14.50
C LEU A 61 3.56 -30.49 -13.94
N GLY A 62 3.87 -30.56 -12.64
CA GLY A 62 4.22 -31.80 -11.97
C GLY A 62 3.08 -32.83 -11.99
N ARG A 63 1.83 -32.37 -11.86
CA ARG A 63 0.65 -33.23 -12.02
C ARG A 63 0.49 -33.72 -13.46
N LEU A 64 0.66 -32.83 -14.45
CA LEU A 64 0.66 -33.20 -15.87
C LEU A 64 1.70 -34.28 -16.18
N ALA A 65 2.94 -34.08 -15.73
CA ALA A 65 4.06 -34.98 -16.01
C ALA A 65 3.93 -36.37 -15.35
N ARG A 66 3.14 -36.48 -14.27
CA ARG A 66 2.97 -37.74 -13.52
C ARG A 66 1.70 -38.50 -13.88
N ALA A 67 0.79 -37.90 -14.65
CA ALA A 67 -0.48 -38.51 -15.00
C ALA A 67 -0.25 -39.80 -15.81
N ARG A 68 -0.91 -40.88 -15.38
CA ARG A 68 -0.77 -42.21 -16.01
C ARG A 68 -1.97 -42.60 -16.88
N ASN A 69 -3.06 -41.84 -16.77
CA ASN A 69 -4.26 -42.04 -17.59
C ASN A 69 -4.97 -40.70 -17.87
N PRO A 70 -5.86 -40.63 -18.87
CA PRO A 70 -6.54 -39.40 -19.26
C PRO A 70 -7.51 -38.87 -18.19
N GLU A 71 -8.09 -39.76 -17.39
CA GLU A 71 -9.03 -39.43 -16.33
C GLU A 71 -8.39 -38.54 -15.26
N GLN A 72 -7.10 -38.76 -14.95
CA GLN A 72 -6.32 -37.92 -14.02
C GLN A 72 -6.09 -36.49 -14.54
N LEU A 73 -6.29 -36.25 -15.84
CA LEU A 73 -6.07 -34.96 -16.49
C LEU A 73 -7.36 -34.20 -16.79
N ALA A 74 -8.52 -34.86 -16.78
CA ALA A 74 -9.79 -34.29 -17.21
C ALA A 74 -10.15 -33.01 -16.43
N ASP A 75 -9.96 -33.02 -15.11
CA ASP A 75 -10.32 -31.90 -14.23
C ASP A 75 -9.17 -30.91 -13.98
N LEU A 76 -7.96 -31.22 -14.47
CA LEU A 76 -6.77 -30.43 -14.17
C LEU A 76 -6.84 -29.00 -14.76
N PRO A 77 -7.27 -28.78 -16.02
CA PRO A 77 -7.38 -27.43 -16.57
C PRO A 77 -8.40 -26.56 -15.81
N ALA A 78 -9.57 -27.13 -15.48
CA ALA A 78 -10.63 -26.41 -14.79
C ALA A 78 -10.22 -26.04 -13.35
N SER A 79 -9.65 -27.00 -12.60
CA SER A 79 -9.18 -26.76 -11.24
C SER A 79 -8.01 -25.78 -11.18
N TYR A 80 -7.08 -25.85 -12.13
CA TYR A 80 -5.97 -24.91 -12.26
C TYR A 80 -6.44 -23.50 -12.59
N LEU A 81 -7.31 -23.35 -13.59
CA LEU A 81 -7.85 -22.04 -13.98
C LEU A 81 -8.67 -21.41 -12.84
N GLY A 82 -9.50 -22.22 -12.17
CA GLY A 82 -10.25 -21.76 -10.99
C GLY A 82 -9.33 -21.27 -9.88
N ALA A 83 -8.27 -22.01 -9.58
CA ALA A 83 -7.28 -21.62 -8.58
C ALA A 83 -6.54 -20.33 -8.97
N LYS A 84 -6.15 -20.17 -10.24
CA LYS A 84 -5.51 -18.93 -10.74
C LYS A 84 -6.41 -17.72 -10.61
N ILE A 85 -7.67 -17.83 -11.05
CA ILE A 85 -8.64 -16.74 -10.98
C ILE A 85 -8.86 -16.33 -9.52
N ALA A 86 -9.03 -17.30 -8.62
CA ALA A 86 -9.18 -17.02 -7.19
C ALA A 86 -7.95 -16.30 -6.64
N ALA A 87 -6.74 -16.81 -6.90
CA ALA A 87 -5.50 -16.20 -6.43
C ALA A 87 -5.32 -14.76 -6.95
N CYS A 88 -5.58 -14.52 -8.23
CA CYS A 88 -5.52 -13.17 -8.82
C CYS A 88 -6.55 -12.22 -8.20
N THR A 89 -7.76 -12.71 -7.94
CA THR A 89 -8.84 -11.91 -7.35
C THR A 89 -8.51 -11.52 -5.91
N ASP A 90 -8.02 -12.47 -5.12
CA ASP A 90 -7.61 -12.25 -3.74
C ASP A 90 -6.47 -11.23 -3.66
N GLU A 91 -5.46 -11.36 -4.54
CA GLU A 91 -4.34 -10.44 -4.58
C GLU A 91 -4.76 -9.03 -5.04
N ALA A 92 -5.59 -8.92 -6.08
CA ALA A 92 -6.15 -7.64 -6.50
C ALA A 92 -6.93 -6.97 -5.36
N GLY A 93 -7.70 -7.75 -4.59
CA GLY A 93 -8.41 -7.26 -3.41
C GLY A 93 -7.46 -6.79 -2.30
N ARG A 94 -6.33 -7.48 -2.08
CA ARG A 94 -5.31 -7.06 -1.12
C ARG A 94 -4.66 -5.75 -1.54
N LEU A 95 -4.24 -5.62 -2.80
CA LEU A 95 -3.64 -4.40 -3.34
C LEU A 95 -4.59 -3.19 -3.27
N ALA A 96 -5.88 -3.42 -3.56
CA ALA A 96 -6.91 -2.40 -3.42
C ALA A 96 -7.05 -1.91 -1.97
N ARG A 97 -7.03 -2.81 -0.99
CA ARG A 97 -7.06 -2.45 0.45
C ARG A 97 -5.83 -1.67 0.86
N MET A 98 -4.63 -2.11 0.49
CA MET A 98 -3.38 -1.39 0.79
C MET A 98 -3.38 0.04 0.24
N THR A 99 -3.91 0.21 -0.97
CA THR A 99 -4.05 1.52 -1.61
C THR A 99 -5.07 2.38 -0.86
N ALA A 100 -6.25 1.83 -0.56
CA ALA A 100 -7.31 2.52 0.17
C ALA A 100 -6.84 2.99 1.56
N GLU A 101 -6.14 2.14 2.31
CA GLU A 101 -5.56 2.48 3.62
C GLU A 101 -4.57 3.64 3.50
N THR A 102 -3.68 3.60 2.50
CA THR A 102 -2.69 4.66 2.28
C THR A 102 -3.36 5.98 1.90
N CYS A 103 -4.36 5.94 1.03
CA CYS A 103 -5.16 7.11 0.67
C CYS A 103 -5.92 7.67 1.88
N GLU A 104 -6.48 6.82 2.73
CA GLU A 104 -7.20 7.25 3.93
C GLU A 104 -6.26 7.91 4.94
N VAL A 105 -5.11 7.30 5.23
CA VAL A 105 -4.10 7.88 6.13
C VAL A 105 -3.61 9.21 5.60
N THR A 106 -3.38 9.31 4.29
CA THR A 106 -2.98 10.57 3.63
C THR A 106 -4.08 11.63 3.76
N ARG A 107 -5.35 11.28 3.49
CA ARG A 107 -6.50 12.18 3.62
C ARG A 107 -6.64 12.71 5.05
N ARG A 108 -6.61 11.83 6.05
CA ARG A 108 -6.72 12.21 7.48
C ARG A 108 -5.61 13.19 7.86
N ARG A 109 -4.37 12.89 7.45
CA ARG A 109 -3.21 13.75 7.71
C ARG A 109 -3.35 15.12 7.06
N MET A 110 -3.83 15.19 5.82
CA MET A 110 -4.08 16.46 5.12
C MET A 110 -5.23 17.26 5.73
N ALA A 111 -6.24 16.58 6.29
CA ALA A 111 -7.36 17.20 6.98
C ALA A 111 -7.04 17.64 8.43
N GLY A 112 -5.84 17.30 8.95
CA GLY A 112 -5.48 17.54 10.35
C GLY A 112 -6.19 16.63 11.35
N GLU A 113 -6.85 15.56 10.87
CA GLU A 113 -7.48 14.53 11.69
C GLU A 113 -6.37 13.59 12.20
N ARG A 114 -6.24 13.45 13.53
CA ARG A 114 -5.32 12.49 14.15
C ARG A 114 -5.88 11.08 14.10
#